data_AF-A0A2V5W867-F1
#
_entry.id   AF-A0A2V5W867-F1
#
_cell.length_a   1.000
_cell.length_b   1.000
_cell.length_c   1.000
_cell.angle_alpha   90.00
_cell.angle_beta   90.00
_cell.angle_gamma   90.00
#
_symmetry.space_group_name_H-M   'P 1'
#
loop_
_entity.id
_entity.type
_entity.pdbx_description
1 polymer ?
#
loop_
_entity_poly.entity_id
_entity_poly.type
_entity_poly.pdbx_seq_one_letter_code
_entity_poly.pdbx_strand_id
1 'polypeptide(L)'
;MKTQLGVAAFLFSTAIALATEAGGASRTAQLDGAKIHYTEYGAGENALVFIHGWACDETFWSGQAPALGAKFHLITIDLPGHGQSDKPQIAYTMDLYARAIDAVLRDAKVKAAVLIGHSNGTPVIRQFYRRFPEKTRALVIVEGGLRPFGDKAMMEKFVARLKAPNYEENAGKLIESMTSPIQDAGLR
;
A
#
# COMPACT_ATOMS: atom_id res chain seq x y z
N MET A 1 -40.90 17.59 -62.58
CA MET A 1 -40.20 18.66 -61.81
C MET A 1 -40.69 18.58 -60.37
N LYS A 2 -39.92 18.33 -59.31
CA LYS A 2 -38.48 18.43 -59.08
C LYS A 2 -38.04 17.31 -58.14
N THR A 3 -36.89 16.74 -58.46
CA THR A 3 -36.10 15.81 -57.65
C THR A 3 -35.56 16.55 -56.42
N GLN A 4 -35.63 15.97 -55.22
CA GLN A 4 -34.75 16.35 -54.12
C GLN A 4 -34.01 15.12 -53.62
N LEU A 5 -32.71 15.13 -53.92
CA LEU A 5 -31.70 14.20 -53.45
C LEU A 5 -31.34 14.63 -52.01
N GLY A 6 -31.73 13.82 -51.02
CA GLY A 6 -31.26 14.01 -49.64
C GLY A 6 -29.86 13.43 -49.50
N VAL A 7 -28.86 14.29 -49.26
CA VAL A 7 -27.50 13.88 -48.93
C VAL A 7 -27.50 13.37 -47.48
N ALA A 8 -27.35 12.05 -47.29
CA ALA A 8 -27.11 11.48 -45.97
C ALA A 8 -25.65 11.71 -45.58
N ALA A 9 -25.41 12.68 -44.69
CA ALA A 9 -24.11 12.84 -44.06
C ALA A 9 -23.94 11.76 -43.00
N PHE A 10 -23.14 10.72 -43.30
CA PHE A 10 -22.66 9.79 -42.30
C PHE A 10 -21.58 10.48 -41.46
N LEU A 11 -21.96 10.97 -40.28
CA LEU A 11 -21.00 11.33 -39.24
C LEU A 11 -20.46 10.03 -38.64
N PHE A 12 -19.28 9.61 -39.09
CA PHE A 12 -18.45 8.68 -38.32
C PHE A 12 -17.95 9.41 -37.08
N SER A 13 -18.64 9.25 -35.94
CA SER A 13 -18.00 9.55 -34.66
C SER A 13 -17.00 8.42 -34.38
N THR A 14 -15.74 8.68 -34.64
CA THR A 14 -14.67 7.95 -33.97
C THR A 14 -14.72 8.32 -32.50
N ALA A 15 -15.50 7.57 -31.73
CA ALA A 15 -15.28 7.50 -30.30
C ALA A 15 -13.90 6.86 -30.10
N ILE A 16 -12.87 7.70 -29.98
CA ILE A 16 -11.65 7.29 -29.31
C ILE A 16 -12.10 7.01 -27.88
N ALA A 17 -12.32 5.74 -27.58
CA ALA A 17 -12.29 5.28 -26.21
C ALA A 17 -10.87 5.57 -25.73
N LEU A 18 -10.67 6.72 -25.10
CA LEU A 18 -9.55 6.92 -24.21
C LEU A 18 -9.67 5.79 -23.19
N ALA A 19 -8.78 4.81 -23.27
CA ALA A 19 -8.53 3.96 -22.13
C ALA A 19 -8.21 4.93 -20.99
N THR A 20 -9.15 5.09 -20.06
CA THR A 20 -8.86 5.78 -18.81
C THR A 20 -7.66 5.04 -18.27
N GLU A 21 -6.52 5.70 -18.08
CA GLU A 21 -5.51 5.14 -17.19
C GLU A 21 -6.27 4.71 -15.95
N ALA A 22 -6.13 3.44 -15.55
CA ALA A 22 -6.78 2.91 -14.36
C ALA A 22 -6.12 3.57 -13.13
N GLY A 23 -6.31 4.89 -12.99
CA GLY A 23 -5.82 5.71 -11.92
C GLY A 23 -6.73 5.44 -10.74
N GLY A 24 -6.13 4.95 -9.65
CA GLY A 24 -6.87 4.76 -8.42
C GLY A 24 -7.32 6.11 -7.86
N ALA A 25 -8.45 6.11 -7.16
CA ALA A 25 -8.95 7.27 -6.47
C ALA A 25 -8.22 7.42 -5.13
N SER A 26 -7.50 8.53 -4.96
CA SER A 26 -6.94 8.93 -3.67
C SER A 26 -8.06 9.29 -2.69
N ARG A 27 -7.99 8.72 -1.49
CA ARG A 27 -9.00 8.84 -0.43
C ARG A 27 -8.35 8.91 0.94
N THR A 28 -9.14 9.25 1.95
CA THR A 28 -8.68 9.28 3.35
C THR A 28 -9.72 8.71 4.29
N ALA A 29 -9.34 7.75 5.13
CA ALA A 29 -10.13 7.24 6.24
C ALA A 29 -9.74 7.95 7.55
N GLN A 30 -10.64 7.93 8.55
CA GLN A 30 -10.38 8.51 9.87
C GLN A 30 -10.04 7.43 10.91
N LEU A 31 -8.97 7.66 11.67
CA LEU A 31 -8.54 6.82 12.79
C LEU A 31 -8.08 7.68 13.95
N ASP A 32 -8.80 7.66 15.07
CA ASP A 32 -8.41 8.36 16.32
C ASP A 32 -8.04 9.84 16.11
N GLY A 33 -8.70 10.52 15.16
CA GLY A 33 -8.44 11.92 14.82
C GLY A 33 -7.31 12.16 13.81
N ALA A 34 -6.69 11.10 13.28
CA ALA A 34 -5.69 11.13 12.21
C ALA A 34 -6.28 10.63 10.88
N LYS A 35 -5.84 11.25 9.78
CA LYS A 35 -6.16 10.84 8.42
C LYS A 35 -5.23 9.73 7.94
N ILE A 36 -5.83 8.65 7.44
CA ILE A 36 -5.13 7.53 6.82
C ILE A 36 -5.39 7.58 5.31
N HIS A 37 -4.36 7.90 4.55
CA HIS A 37 -4.40 7.92 3.09
C HIS A 37 -4.43 6.50 2.51
N TYR A 38 -5.24 6.33 1.47
CA TYR A 38 -5.27 5.12 0.67
C TYR A 38 -5.70 5.45 -0.76
N THR A 39 -5.21 4.67 -1.71
CA THR A 39 -5.66 4.72 -3.10
C THR A 39 -6.50 3.49 -3.44
N GLU A 40 -7.68 3.73 -4.02
CA GLU A 40 -8.67 2.70 -4.33
C GLU A 40 -8.86 2.51 -5.84
N TYR A 41 -8.80 1.27 -6.31
CA TYR A 41 -9.04 0.86 -7.68
C TYR A 41 -10.21 -0.11 -7.73
N GLY A 42 -11.18 0.13 -8.62
CA GLY A 42 -12.38 -0.70 -8.71
C GLY A 42 -13.30 -0.54 -7.49
N ALA A 43 -14.22 -1.48 -7.29
CA ALA A 43 -15.18 -1.48 -6.19
C ALA A 43 -15.69 -2.90 -5.89
N GLY A 44 -16.18 -3.12 -4.67
CA GLY A 44 -16.74 -4.40 -4.24
C GLY A 44 -16.72 -4.56 -2.72
N GLU A 45 -17.31 -5.64 -2.22
CA GLU A 45 -17.27 -5.96 -0.79
C GLU A 45 -16.03 -6.77 -0.38
N ASN A 46 -15.24 -7.23 -1.35
CA ASN A 46 -13.99 -7.94 -1.13
C ASN A 46 -12.86 -7.27 -1.92
N ALA A 47 -11.74 -7.00 -1.28
CA ALA A 47 -10.61 -6.30 -1.89
C ALA A 47 -9.28 -7.03 -1.71
N LEU A 48 -8.34 -6.72 -2.60
CA LEU A 48 -6.90 -6.92 -2.39
C LEU A 48 -6.36 -5.68 -1.67
N VAL A 49 -5.71 -5.85 -0.53
CA VAL A 49 -5.21 -4.73 0.27
C VAL A 49 -3.70 -4.85 0.43
N PHE A 50 -2.99 -3.85 -0.08
CA PHE A 50 -1.55 -3.83 -0.21
C PHE A 50 -0.90 -2.93 0.86
N ILE A 51 -0.01 -3.53 1.64
CA ILE A 51 0.66 -2.91 2.80
C ILE A 51 2.16 -2.83 2.54
N HIS A 52 2.70 -1.62 2.54
CA HIS A 52 4.11 -1.34 2.29
C HIS A 52 5.05 -1.71 3.46
N GLY A 53 6.36 -1.64 3.20
CA GLY A 53 7.42 -1.89 4.18
C GLY A 53 7.78 -0.67 5.04
N TRP A 54 8.76 -0.84 5.93
CA TRP A 54 9.27 0.26 6.75
C TRP A 54 9.98 1.29 5.88
N ALA A 55 9.77 2.58 6.17
CA ALA A 55 10.32 3.71 5.39
C ALA A 55 9.86 3.76 3.91
N CYS A 56 8.81 3.02 3.56
CA CYS A 56 8.11 3.12 2.27
C CYS A 56 6.78 3.87 2.43
N ASP A 57 6.07 4.00 1.32
CA ASP A 57 4.67 4.41 1.23
C ASP A 57 3.95 3.54 0.18
N GLU A 58 2.69 3.84 -0.13
CA GLU A 58 1.89 3.07 -1.08
C GLU A 58 2.48 2.98 -2.49
N THR A 59 3.34 3.93 -2.88
CA THR A 59 3.94 3.97 -4.23
C THR A 59 4.88 2.80 -4.50
N PHE A 60 5.28 2.06 -3.44
CA PHE A 60 5.96 0.77 -3.56
C PHE A 60 5.21 -0.21 -4.46
N TRP A 61 3.88 -0.09 -4.54
CA TRP A 61 3.01 -0.95 -5.35
C TRP A 61 2.66 -0.39 -6.73
N SER A 62 3.27 0.72 -7.15
CA SER A 62 2.99 1.38 -8.44
C SER A 62 3.17 0.46 -9.67
N GLY A 63 4.05 -0.54 -9.57
CA GLY A 63 4.23 -1.53 -10.62
C GLY A 63 3.12 -2.58 -10.72
N GLN A 64 2.37 -2.84 -9.63
CA GLN A 64 1.34 -3.88 -9.57
C GLN A 64 -0.08 -3.29 -9.57
N ALA A 65 -0.28 -2.16 -8.91
CA ALA A 65 -1.60 -1.59 -8.63
C ALA A 65 -2.43 -1.31 -9.90
N PRO A 66 -1.90 -0.71 -10.99
CA PRO A 66 -2.69 -0.47 -12.20
C PRO A 66 -3.18 -1.77 -12.86
N ALA A 67 -2.30 -2.76 -12.98
CA ALA A 67 -2.61 -4.01 -13.68
C ALA A 67 -3.60 -4.91 -12.90
N LEU A 68 -3.48 -4.93 -11.57
CA LEU A 68 -4.38 -5.69 -10.70
C LEU A 68 -5.68 -4.93 -10.41
N GLY A 69 -5.60 -3.61 -10.24
CA GLY A 69 -6.76 -2.74 -10.00
C GLY A 69 -7.71 -2.63 -11.19
N ALA A 70 -7.23 -2.89 -12.41
CA ALA A 70 -8.08 -3.05 -13.59
C ALA A 70 -8.95 -4.33 -13.57
N LYS A 71 -8.64 -5.30 -12.69
CA LYS A 71 -9.28 -6.62 -12.63
C LYS A 71 -10.00 -6.90 -11.31
N PHE A 72 -9.53 -6.29 -10.22
CA PHE A 72 -9.99 -6.53 -8.87
C PHE A 72 -10.25 -5.22 -8.15
N HIS A 73 -11.09 -5.24 -7.12
CA HIS A 73 -11.10 -4.17 -6.13
C HIS A 73 -9.78 -4.23 -5.37
N LEU A 74 -8.97 -3.18 -5.49
CA LEU A 74 -7.64 -3.09 -4.93
C LEU A 74 -7.50 -1.80 -4.12
N ILE A 75 -6.88 -1.90 -2.96
CA ILE A 75 -6.59 -0.79 -2.08
C ILE A 75 -5.10 -0.82 -1.73
N THR A 76 -4.40 0.28 -1.93
CA THR A 76 -3.07 0.52 -1.37
C THR A 76 -3.20 1.50 -0.20
N ILE A 77 -2.43 1.32 0.87
CA ILE A 77 -2.58 2.13 2.10
C ILE A 77 -1.23 2.72 2.48
N ASP A 78 -1.20 4.02 2.79
CA ASP A 78 -0.13 4.63 3.57
C ASP A 78 -0.39 4.37 5.05
N LEU A 79 0.47 3.57 5.70
CA LEU A 79 0.34 3.34 7.13
C LEU A 79 0.54 4.64 7.93
N PRO A 80 -0.08 4.80 9.11
CA PRO A 80 0.20 5.91 10.02
C PRO A 80 1.70 6.23 10.11
N GLY A 81 2.07 7.50 9.99
CA GLY A 81 3.48 7.92 9.99
C GLY A 81 4.17 7.91 8.63
N HIS A 82 3.54 7.39 7.57
CA HIS A 82 4.14 7.21 6.24
C HIS A 82 3.36 7.96 5.15
N GLY A 83 4.00 8.19 4.01
CA GLY A 83 3.38 8.77 2.80
C GLY A 83 2.54 10.01 3.09
N GLN A 84 1.31 10.00 2.60
CA GLN A 84 0.32 11.06 2.77
C GLN A 84 -0.55 10.89 4.02
N SER A 85 -0.40 9.80 4.77
CA SER A 85 -1.03 9.63 6.08
C SER A 85 -0.43 10.58 7.11
N ASP A 86 -1.27 10.97 8.07
CA ASP A 86 -0.85 11.83 9.18
C ASP A 86 0.24 11.15 10.02
N LYS A 87 1.07 12.00 10.67
CA LYS A 87 2.27 11.57 11.43
C LYS A 87 2.18 12.02 12.89
N PRO A 88 1.15 11.59 13.64
CA PRO A 88 0.94 12.03 15.02
C PRO A 88 2.09 11.57 15.94
N GLN A 89 2.35 12.34 17.00
CA GLN A 89 3.34 11.99 18.01
C GLN A 89 2.76 10.98 19.01
N ILE A 90 2.60 9.73 18.56
CA ILE A 90 2.02 8.62 19.32
C ILE A 90 2.90 7.36 19.20
N ALA A 91 2.54 6.32 19.95
CA ALA A 91 3.17 5.01 19.80
C ALA A 91 2.71 4.32 18.50
N TYR A 92 3.65 4.04 17.60
CA TYR A 92 3.42 3.27 16.39
C TYR A 92 3.48 1.77 16.70
N THR A 93 2.32 1.17 16.95
CA THR A 93 2.21 -0.26 17.29
C THR A 93 1.63 -1.06 16.13
N MET A 94 1.87 -2.37 16.12
CA MET A 94 1.24 -3.25 15.13
C MET A 94 -0.29 -3.27 15.27
N ASP A 95 -0.83 -3.00 16.47
CA ASP A 95 -2.28 -2.83 16.67
C ASP A 95 -2.79 -1.52 16.02
N LEU A 96 -2.06 -0.41 16.16
CA LEU A 96 -2.36 0.84 15.44
C LEU A 96 -2.45 0.58 13.93
N TYR A 97 -1.47 -0.13 13.36
CA TYR A 97 -1.46 -0.46 11.93
C TYR A 97 -2.62 -1.37 11.53
N ALA A 98 -2.98 -2.38 12.35
CA ALA A 98 -4.16 -3.20 12.10
C ALA A 98 -5.46 -2.38 12.14
N ARG A 99 -5.62 -1.46 13.09
CA ARG A 99 -6.79 -0.58 13.17
C ARG A 99 -6.85 0.43 12.03
N ALA A 100 -5.71 0.86 11.49
CA ALA A 100 -5.65 1.69 10.28
C ALA A 100 -6.19 0.95 9.05
N ILE A 101 -5.79 -0.31 8.86
CA ILE A 101 -6.37 -1.16 7.81
C ILE A 101 -7.89 -1.27 8.00
N ASP A 102 -8.36 -1.56 9.22
CA ASP A 102 -9.80 -1.66 9.50
C ASP A 102 -10.55 -0.35 9.22
N ALA A 103 -9.97 0.80 9.54
CA ALA A 103 -10.53 2.11 9.23
C ALA A 103 -10.70 2.31 7.71
N VAL A 104 -9.69 1.93 6.93
CA VAL A 104 -9.76 1.97 5.47
C VAL A 104 -10.81 1.00 4.94
N LEU A 105 -10.89 -0.24 5.44
CA LEU A 105 -11.93 -1.19 5.01
C LEU A 105 -13.34 -0.66 5.29
N ARG A 106 -13.56 -0.05 6.47
CA ARG A 106 -14.86 0.55 6.82
C ARG A 106 -15.22 1.70 5.89
N ASP A 107 -14.26 2.59 5.62
CA ASP A 107 -14.47 3.75 4.73
C ASP A 107 -14.76 3.30 3.29
N ALA A 108 -13.99 2.34 2.77
CA ALA A 108 -14.16 1.74 1.44
C ALA A 108 -15.32 0.74 1.35
N LYS A 109 -16.06 0.50 2.44
CA LYS A 109 -17.17 -0.47 2.55
C LYS A 109 -16.78 -1.91 2.17
N VAL A 110 -15.52 -2.28 2.42
CA VAL A 110 -15.00 -3.63 2.25
C VAL A 110 -15.30 -4.47 3.49
N LYS A 111 -15.90 -5.65 3.30
CA LYS A 111 -16.25 -6.57 4.38
C LYS A 111 -15.09 -7.49 4.74
N ALA A 112 -14.35 -7.98 3.75
CA ALA A 112 -13.21 -8.86 3.96
C ALA A 112 -12.14 -8.68 2.87
N ALA A 113 -10.87 -8.88 3.21
CA ALA A 113 -9.76 -8.64 2.31
C ALA A 113 -8.77 -9.81 2.20
N VAL A 114 -8.15 -9.94 1.03
CA VAL A 114 -6.84 -10.59 0.92
C VAL A 114 -5.79 -9.54 1.22
N LEU A 115 -4.91 -9.81 2.18
CA LEU A 115 -3.91 -8.84 2.65
C LEU A 115 -2.54 -9.21 2.11
N ILE A 116 -1.92 -8.28 1.39
CA ILE A 116 -0.60 -8.42 0.77
C ILE A 116 0.37 -7.53 1.55
N GLY A 117 1.39 -8.11 2.18
CA GLY A 117 2.31 -7.38 3.05
C GLY A 117 3.77 -7.56 2.64
N HIS A 118 4.45 -6.46 2.31
CA HIS A 118 5.88 -6.47 2.00
C HIS A 118 6.74 -6.17 3.22
N SER A 119 7.76 -6.99 3.51
CA SER A 119 8.73 -6.74 4.58
C SER A 119 8.03 -6.46 5.94
N ASN A 120 8.13 -5.23 6.48
CA ASN A 120 7.40 -4.80 7.69
C ASN A 120 5.85 -4.87 7.55
N GLY A 121 5.31 -4.88 6.34
CA GLY A 121 3.90 -5.16 6.09
C GLY A 121 3.48 -6.58 6.51
N THR A 122 4.41 -7.54 6.58
CA THR A 122 4.10 -8.91 7.03
C THR A 122 3.62 -9.00 8.48
N PRO A 123 4.34 -8.47 9.49
CA PRO A 123 3.81 -8.44 10.85
C PRO A 123 2.53 -7.59 10.98
N VAL A 124 2.34 -6.58 10.13
CA VAL A 124 1.10 -5.77 10.10
C VAL A 124 -0.11 -6.62 9.68
N ILE A 125 -0.06 -7.29 8.53
CA ILE A 125 -1.20 -8.10 8.04
C ILE A 125 -1.49 -9.29 8.97
N ARG A 126 -0.44 -9.82 9.63
CA ARG A 126 -0.61 -10.87 10.65
C ARG A 126 -1.31 -10.32 11.89
N GLN A 127 -1.00 -9.09 12.31
CA GLN A 127 -1.74 -8.49 13.41
C GLN A 127 -3.18 -8.21 13.04
N PHE A 128 -3.44 -7.75 11.82
CA PHE A 128 -4.80 -7.57 11.33
C PHE A 128 -5.58 -8.88 11.41
N TYR A 129 -5.03 -9.99 10.89
CA TYR A 129 -5.66 -11.31 11.00
C TYR A 129 -5.96 -11.72 12.43
N ARG A 130 -5.04 -11.48 13.38
CA ARG A 130 -5.27 -11.80 14.80
C ARG A 130 -6.37 -10.97 15.42
N ARG A 131 -6.54 -9.71 14.98
CA ARG A 131 -7.51 -8.77 15.55
C ARG A 131 -8.89 -8.88 14.92
N PHE A 132 -8.95 -9.15 13.61
CA PHE A 132 -10.14 -9.17 12.76
C PHE A 132 -10.13 -10.42 11.85
N PRO A 133 -10.12 -11.65 12.42
CA PRO A 133 -10.05 -12.88 11.65
C PRO A 133 -11.21 -13.03 10.65
N GLU A 134 -12.40 -12.53 11.00
CA GLU A 134 -13.61 -12.54 10.17
C GLU A 134 -13.51 -11.63 8.93
N LYS A 135 -12.61 -10.64 8.96
CA LYS A 135 -12.36 -9.71 7.85
C LYS A 135 -11.17 -10.13 6.99
N THR A 136 -10.56 -11.28 7.28
CA THR A 136 -9.35 -11.75 6.60
C THR A 136 -9.66 -12.98 5.76
N ARG A 137 -9.49 -12.88 4.44
CA ARG A 137 -9.69 -14.00 3.50
C ARG A 137 -8.42 -14.81 3.28
N ALA A 138 -7.28 -14.14 3.15
CA ALA A 138 -5.96 -14.75 2.95
C ALA A 138 -4.85 -13.74 3.26
N LEU A 139 -3.66 -14.26 3.51
CA LEU A 139 -2.43 -13.47 3.68
C LEU A 139 -1.45 -13.83 2.56
N VAL A 140 -0.89 -12.82 1.90
CA VAL A 140 0.19 -12.95 0.92
C VAL A 140 1.40 -12.21 1.47
N ILE A 141 2.50 -12.94 1.63
CA ILE A 141 3.75 -12.41 2.18
C ILE A 141 4.71 -12.16 1.03
N VAL A 142 5.22 -10.93 0.96
CA VAL A 142 6.23 -10.52 -0.01
C VAL A 142 7.50 -10.17 0.76
N GLU A 143 8.52 -11.03 0.69
CA GLU A 143 9.84 -10.80 1.30
C GLU A 143 9.80 -10.37 2.78
N GLY A 144 8.85 -10.92 3.55
CA GLY A 144 8.67 -10.60 4.96
C GLY A 144 8.96 -11.76 5.89
N GLY A 145 9.66 -11.47 6.99
CA GLY A 145 9.97 -12.44 8.02
C GLY A 145 8.74 -12.85 8.84
N LEU A 146 8.54 -14.16 9.02
CA LEU A 146 7.53 -14.71 9.94
C LEU A 146 7.97 -14.70 11.41
N ARG A 147 9.27 -14.55 11.65
CA ARG A 147 9.89 -14.47 12.97
C ARG A 147 10.55 -13.10 13.14
N PRO A 148 10.71 -12.61 14.38
CA PRO A 148 11.45 -11.39 14.64
C PRO A 148 12.85 -11.47 14.02
N PHE A 149 13.26 -10.38 13.37
CA PHE A 149 14.59 -10.26 12.76
C PHE A 149 15.72 -10.22 13.80
N GLY A 150 15.41 -9.84 15.04
CA GLY A 150 16.36 -9.82 16.14
C GLY A 150 15.65 -9.80 17.49
N ASP A 151 16.44 -9.95 18.56
CA ASP A 151 15.95 -9.80 19.92
C ASP A 151 15.77 -8.31 20.29
N LYS A 152 15.21 -8.08 21.48
CA LYS A 152 14.94 -6.73 22.00
C LYS A 152 16.22 -5.89 22.09
N ALA A 153 17.33 -6.46 22.55
CA ALA A 153 18.58 -5.74 22.74
C ALA A 153 19.18 -5.29 21.39
N MET A 154 19.09 -6.12 20.37
CA MET A 154 19.47 -5.77 19.00
C MET A 154 18.61 -4.62 18.46
N MET A 155 17.29 -4.67 18.65
CA MET A 155 16.38 -3.62 18.20
C MET A 155 16.61 -2.30 18.94
N GLU A 156 16.87 -2.33 20.24
CA GLU A 156 17.20 -1.14 21.03
C GLU A 156 18.47 -0.46 20.53
N LYS A 157 19.52 -1.23 20.23
CA LYS A 157 20.76 -0.71 19.63
C LYS A 157 20.52 -0.11 18.25
N PHE A 158 19.71 -0.77 17.43
CA PHE A 158 19.33 -0.28 16.11
C PHE A 158 18.60 1.07 16.21
N VAL A 159 17.56 1.16 17.04
CA VAL A 159 16.77 2.38 17.24
C VAL A 159 17.61 3.50 17.86
N ALA A 160 18.51 3.20 18.79
CA ALA A 160 19.38 4.20 19.41
C ALA A 160 20.23 4.96 18.39
N ARG A 161 20.73 4.27 17.35
CA ARG A 161 21.50 4.92 16.25
C ARG A 161 20.65 5.90 15.44
N LEU A 162 19.38 5.57 15.23
CA LEU A 162 18.44 6.43 14.51
C LEU A 162 17.95 7.62 15.35
N LYS A 163 18.18 7.61 16.67
CA LYS A 163 17.85 8.71 17.58
C LYS A 163 19.06 9.56 17.99
N ALA A 164 20.26 9.17 17.58
CA ALA A 164 21.48 9.88 17.95
C ALA A 164 21.55 11.25 17.26
N PRO A 165 22.30 12.23 17.80
CA PRO A 165 22.48 13.53 17.14
C PRO A 165 23.03 13.43 15.70
N ASN A 166 23.75 12.37 15.38
CA ASN A 166 24.27 12.08 14.04
C ASN A 166 23.39 11.09 13.25
N TYR A 167 22.06 11.08 13.47
CA TYR A 167 21.17 10.09 12.85
C TYR A 167 21.23 10.09 11.32
N GLU A 168 21.46 11.23 10.67
CA GLU A 168 21.54 11.32 9.19
C GLU A 168 22.68 10.47 8.64
N GLU A 169 23.86 10.55 9.27
CA GLU A 169 25.01 9.72 8.91
C GLU A 169 24.72 8.23 9.17
N ASN A 170 24.10 7.92 10.30
CA ASN A 170 23.72 6.54 10.65
C ASN A 170 22.68 5.97 9.69
N ALA A 171 21.70 6.77 9.27
CA ALA A 171 20.68 6.41 8.29
C ALA A 171 21.30 6.24 6.90
N GLY A 172 22.22 7.13 6.50
CA GLY A 172 22.96 7.01 5.24
C GLY A 172 23.73 5.69 5.16
N LYS A 173 24.48 5.34 6.21
CA LYS A 173 25.20 4.05 6.31
C LYS A 173 24.25 2.85 6.25
N LEU A 174 23.06 2.96 6.86
CA LEU A 174 22.05 1.91 6.79
C LEU A 174 21.57 1.71 5.35
N ILE A 175 21.20 2.79 4.66
CA ILE A 175 20.73 2.74 3.27
C ILE A 175 21.83 2.18 2.35
N GLU A 176 23.08 2.62 2.52
CA GLU A 176 24.22 2.13 1.76
C GLU A 176 24.41 0.62 1.98
N SER A 177 24.31 0.14 3.22
CA SER A 177 24.42 -1.30 3.52
C SER A 177 23.30 -2.15 2.90
N MET A 178 22.13 -1.56 2.66
CA MET A 178 20.98 -2.25 2.05
C MET A 178 21.02 -2.24 0.52
N THR A 179 21.65 -1.23 -0.07
CA THR A 179 21.62 -1.00 -1.53
C THR A 179 22.94 -1.32 -2.23
N SER A 180 24.02 -1.53 -1.46
CA SER A 180 25.31 -1.93 -2.02
C SER A 180 25.21 -3.28 -2.73
N PRO A 181 25.83 -3.44 -3.91
CA PRO A 181 25.86 -4.73 -4.60
C PRO A 181 26.43 -5.82 -3.70
N ILE A 182 25.78 -6.98 -3.68
CA ILE A 182 26.33 -8.16 -3.03
C ILE A 182 27.66 -8.48 -3.72
N GLN A 183 28.76 -8.39 -2.97
CA GLN A 183 30.12 -8.65 -3.47
C GLN A 183 30.47 -10.14 -3.42
N ASP A 184 29.48 -11.02 -3.33
CA ASP A 184 29.66 -12.46 -3.38
C ASP A 184 29.63 -12.92 -4.85
N ALA A 185 30.81 -13.28 -5.37
CA ALA A 185 30.96 -13.78 -6.74
C ALA A 185 30.32 -15.16 -6.97
N GLY A 186 29.93 -15.89 -5.90
CA GLY A 186 29.28 -17.20 -5.97
C GLY A 186 27.76 -17.15 -6.19
N LEU A 187 27.15 -15.95 -6.19
CA LEU A 187 25.72 -15.74 -6.38
C LEU A 187 25.35 -15.18 -7.77
N ARG A 188 26.33 -15.08 -8.70
CA ARG A 188 26.13 -14.67 -10.10
C ARG A 188 26.10 -15.87 -11.04
#